data_AF-X1VZZ8-F1
#
_entry.id   AF-X1VZZ8-F1
#
_cell.length_a   1.000
_cell.length_b   1.000
_cell.length_c   1.000
_cell.angle_alpha   90.00
_cell.angle_beta   90.00
_cell.angle_gamma   90.00
#
_symmetry.space_group_name_H-M   'P 1'
#
loop_
_entity.id
_entity.type
_entity.pdbx_description
1 polymer ?
#
loop_
_entity_poly.entity_id
_entity_poly.type
_entity_poly.pdbx_seq_one_letter_code
_entity_poly.pdbx_strand_id
1 'polypeptide(L)' 'GRIRLQPANSQMQPVYVEPDNVEIQGRVIAVIRQLA' A
#
# COMPACT_ATOMS: atom_id res chain seq x y z
N GLY A 1 -17.79 -0.89 4.89
CA GLY A 1 -17.20 -0.97 3.54
C GLY A 1 -15.75 -1.38 3.71
N ARG A 2 -15.20 -2.23 2.84
CA ARG A 2 -13.82 -2.74 3.01
C ARG A 2 -12.82 -1.85 2.27
N ILE A 3 -11.66 -1.62 2.88
CA ILE A 3 -10.53 -0.92 2.25
C ILE A 3 -9.67 -1.95 1.52
N ARG A 4 -9.28 -1.62 0.29
CA ARG A 4 -8.40 -2.45 -0.54
C ARG A 4 -7.00 -1.83 -0.58
N LEU A 5 -6.03 -2.51 0.00
CA LEU A 5 -4.61 -2.21 -0.19
C LEU A 5 -4.13 -3.01 -1.41
N GLN A 6 -3.75 -2.30 -2.47
CA GLN A 6 -3.32 -2.89 -3.73
C GLN A 6 -1.79 -2.83 -3.86
N PRO A 7 -1.09 -3.97 -3.83
CA PRO A 7 0.33 -4.00 -4.18
C PRO A 7 0.54 -3.61 -5.64
N ALA A 8 1.62 -2.89 -5.93
CA ALA A 8 2.10 -2.62 -7.29
C ALA A 8 2.93 -3.79 -7.87
N ASN A 9 2.63 -5.01 -7.45
CA ASN A 9 3.19 -6.27 -7.95
C ASN A 9 2.03 -7.16 -8.37
N SER A 10 1.93 -7.50 -9.67
CA SER A 10 0.79 -8.22 -10.25
C SER A 10 0.65 -9.67 -9.78
N GLN A 11 1.71 -10.27 -9.24
CA GLN A 11 1.66 -11.63 -8.70
C GLN A 11 1.03 -11.69 -7.30
N MET A 12 0.88 -10.54 -6.64
CA MET A 12 0.30 -10.46 -5.29
C MET A 12 -1.20 -10.20 -5.34
N GLN A 13 -1.92 -10.88 -4.46
CA GLN A 13 -3.36 -10.65 -4.29
C GLN A 13 -3.60 -9.33 -3.52
N PRO A 14 -4.71 -8.62 -3.79
CA PRO A 14 -5.10 -7.46 -3.00
C PRO A 14 -5.42 -7.84 -1.56
N VAL A 15 -5.10 -6.95 -0.60
CA VAL A 15 -5.45 -7.14 0.81
C VAL A 15 -6.70 -6.32 1.13
N TYR A 16 -7.74 -6.99 1.62
CA TYR A 16 -8.99 -6.34 2.05
C TYR A 16 -9.06 -6.32 3.57
N VAL A 17 -9.29 -5.14 4.13
CA VAL A 17 -9.36 -4.93 5.59
C VAL A 17 -10.58 -4.10 5.96
N GLU A 18 -11.05 -4.29 7.19
CA GLU A 18 -12.01 -3.36 7.79
C GLU A 18 -11.32 -2.01 8.07
N PRO A 19 -12.05 -0.89 8.02
CA PRO A 19 -11.46 0.44 8.18
C PRO A 19 -10.67 0.63 9.48
N ASP A 20 -11.16 0.07 10.59
CA ASP A 20 -10.54 0.23 11.91
C ASP A 20 -9.22 -0.53 12.06
N ASN A 21 -8.92 -1.44 11.12
CA ASN A 21 -7.69 -2.23 11.09
C ASN A 21 -6.58 -1.59 10.23
N VAL A 22 -6.78 -0.38 9.71
CA VAL A 22 -5.78 0.31 8.90
C VAL A 22 -5.67 1.79 9.26
N GLU A 23 -4.43 2.24 9.46
CA GLU A 23 -4.11 3.64 9.72
C GLU A 23 -3.26 4.20 8.57
N ILE A 24 -3.69 5.32 8.00
CA ILE A 24 -2.95 6.00 6.93
C ILE A 24 -1.88 6.90 7.53
N GLN A 25 -0.62 6.49 7.42
CA GLN A 25 0.53 7.22 7.97
C GLN A 25 0.98 8.44 7.13
N GLY A 26 0.40 8.61 5.94
CA GLY A 26 0.74 9.69 5.02
C GLY A 26 0.74 9.24 3.56
N ARG A 27 1.24 10.10 2.66
CA ARG A 27 1.34 9.83 1.22
C ARG A 27 2.79 9.78 0.80
N VAL A 28 3.18 8.72 0.08
CA VAL A 28 4.48 8.66 -0.58
C VAL A 28 4.54 9.70 -1.70
N ILE A 29 5.55 10.57 -1.67
CA ILE A 29 5.71 11.65 -2.66
C ILE A 29 6.92 11.46 -3.58
N ALA A 30 7.96 10.75 -3.13
CA ALA A 30 9.19 10.50 -3.87
C ALA A 30 9.92 9.28 -3.30
N VAL A 31 10.87 8.74 -4.07
CA VAL A 31 11.79 7.68 -3.64
C VAL A 31 13.21 8.10 -3.97
N ILE A 32 14.15 7.87 -3.04
CA ILE A 32 15.59 8.00 -3.29
C ILE A 32 16.14 6.61 -3.56
N ARG A 33 16.78 6.41 -4.72
CA ARG A 33 17.41 5.15 -5.10
C ARG A 33 18.89 5.38 -5.42
N GLN A 34 19.77 4.74 -4.66
CA GLN A 34 21.19 4.67 -4.99
C GLN A 34 21.39 3.55 -6.03
N LEU A 35 22.10 3.87 -7.12
CA LEU A 35 22.51 2.90 -8.13
C LEU A 35 24.01 2.59 -7.93
N ALA A 36 24.40 1.37 -8.27
CA ALA A 36 25.79 0.92 -8.29
C ALA A 36 26.46 1.30 -9.62
#